data_AF-A0A1Y4W385-F1
#
_entry.id   AF-A0A1Y4W385-F1
#
_cell.length_a   1.000
_cell.length_b   1.000
_cell.length_c   1.000
_cell.angle_alpha   90.00
_cell.angle_beta   90.00
_cell.angle_gamma   90.00
#
_symmetry.space_group_name_H-M   'P 1'
#
loop_
_entity.id
_entity.type
_entity.pdbx_description
1 polymer ?
#
loop_
_entity_poly.entity_id
_entity_poly.type
_entity_poly.pdbx_seq_one_letter_code
_entity_poly.pdbx_strand_id
1 'polypeptide(L)'
;MEETKTQERKPRKKVRIKKDHVLKAALILGALIIVVYLFGCFYYHNRFMSHTTINDIDVSGFTYEDASSTLEKALTNQTLSLTFVDGEKETLKQADSGISFNQNNSIQKTLDQQNYFLWFTHFFQSTEIQLNDLLITDQKQLEEAVNSLQHVKDKQIAPVDAKVEYKDDEFVITPEVFGTTIQNDQLINAVEKAFQTRQDSINLKEQHIYKEPQLTSQDETITNLQKLAKEYCDAKITYQTTSGQVVLDGNDLIQWLSIDEKGNYYYDEEEFQKQATKFVKETLAPQINIIGKAKTFTGANGTRTVSGGNYGYKLNQSKEVTGLLADIKAHKKETRTPVVTGVQASYSNGGIGHTFVEIDLTGQHMWFVKNGNVVLQSDIVSGLPSDPDKRTPGGTYYIYFMQRNRTLIGEIQEDGKPEYETPVAYWMAFNGGIGLHDATWQSAFGGDRYKTYGSHGCINLPLDVAASLYSQLSVNIPVVCYY
;
A
#
# COMPACT_ATOMS: atom_id res chain seq x y z
N MET A 1 -83.46 56.06 -6.63
CA MET A 1 -84.16 57.35 -6.48
C MET A 1 -83.36 58.15 -5.47
N GLU A 2 -82.39 58.91 -5.95
CA GLU A 2 -81.69 59.91 -5.14
C GLU A 2 -81.23 61.00 -6.12
N GLU A 3 -81.99 62.09 -6.12
CA GLU A 3 -81.66 63.32 -6.83
C GLU A 3 -80.51 64.00 -6.09
N THR A 4 -79.44 64.37 -6.80
CA THR A 4 -78.44 65.28 -6.24
C THR A 4 -78.15 66.40 -7.23
N LYS A 5 -78.89 67.50 -7.00
CA LYS A 5 -78.64 68.91 -7.30
C LYS A 5 -77.40 69.24 -8.12
N THR A 6 -77.66 69.67 -9.35
CA THR A 6 -76.76 70.46 -10.19
C THR A 6 -76.47 71.80 -9.50
N GLN A 7 -75.28 72.00 -8.96
CA GLN A 7 -74.80 73.32 -8.54
C GLN A 7 -74.35 74.12 -9.78
N GLU A 8 -75.03 75.23 -10.03
CA GLU A 8 -74.60 76.27 -10.97
C GLU A 8 -73.22 76.81 -10.56
N ARG A 9 -72.18 76.42 -11.29
CA ARG A 9 -70.88 77.10 -11.21
C ARG A 9 -70.96 78.38 -12.05
N LYS A 10 -70.89 79.53 -11.36
CA LYS A 10 -70.66 80.88 -11.91
C LYS A 10 -69.70 80.82 -13.12
N PRO A 11 -69.97 81.54 -14.23
CA PRO A 11 -69.05 81.56 -15.35
C PRO A 11 -67.71 82.08 -14.88
N ARG A 12 -66.69 81.21 -14.86
CA ARG A 12 -65.29 81.63 -14.71
C ARG A 12 -65.06 82.67 -15.79
N LYS A 13 -64.76 83.92 -15.39
CA LYS A 13 -64.24 84.95 -16.30
C LYS A 13 -63.13 84.28 -17.11
N LYS A 14 -63.38 83.99 -18.39
CA LYS A 14 -62.33 83.59 -19.31
C LYS A 14 -61.43 84.80 -19.42
N VAL A 15 -60.36 84.82 -18.63
CA VAL A 15 -59.23 85.71 -18.86
C VAL A 15 -58.80 85.42 -20.28
N ARG A 16 -59.16 86.31 -21.21
CA ARG A 16 -58.76 86.22 -22.60
C ARG A 16 -57.28 86.58 -22.60
N ILE A 17 -56.44 85.60 -22.27
CA ILE A 17 -55.00 85.69 -22.44
C ILE A 17 -54.81 86.03 -23.91
N LYS A 18 -54.31 87.24 -24.22
CA LYS A 18 -54.09 87.65 -25.62
C LYS A 18 -53.27 86.53 -26.29
N LYS A 19 -53.60 86.15 -27.54
CA LYS A 19 -52.88 85.08 -28.28
C LYS A 19 -51.36 85.24 -28.20
N ASP A 20 -50.91 86.49 -28.13
CA ASP A 20 -49.51 86.89 -27.95
C ASP A 20 -48.88 86.43 -26.61
N HIS A 21 -49.62 86.38 -25.50
CA HIS A 21 -49.14 85.86 -24.21
C HIS A 21 -49.13 84.32 -24.15
N VAL A 22 -50.06 83.64 -24.82
CA VAL A 22 -50.02 82.16 -24.96
C VAL A 22 -48.85 81.73 -25.84
N LEU A 23 -48.62 82.46 -26.94
CA LEU A 23 -47.46 82.24 -27.81
C LEU A 23 -46.15 82.50 -27.06
N LYS A 24 -46.04 83.60 -26.30
CA LYS A 24 -44.87 83.88 -25.44
C LYS A 24 -44.67 82.79 -24.38
N ALA A 25 -45.72 82.33 -23.71
CA ALA A 25 -45.62 81.25 -22.73
C ALA A 25 -45.20 79.90 -23.35
N ALA A 26 -45.72 79.57 -24.54
CA ALA A 26 -45.33 78.37 -25.29
C ALA A 26 -43.89 78.45 -25.80
N LEU A 27 -43.44 79.62 -26.25
CA LEU A 27 -42.04 79.86 -26.63
C LEU A 27 -41.10 79.75 -25.42
N ILE A 28 -41.49 80.30 -24.26
CA ILE A 28 -40.75 80.17 -23.01
C ILE A 28 -40.68 78.70 -22.58
N LEU A 29 -41.78 77.96 -22.68
CA LEU A 29 -41.82 76.53 -22.34
C LEU A 29 -41.00 75.69 -23.31
N GLY A 30 -41.08 75.96 -24.62
CA GLY A 30 -40.27 75.29 -25.64
C GLY A 30 -38.78 75.56 -25.44
N ALA A 31 -38.41 76.81 -25.15
CA ALA A 31 -37.04 77.18 -24.78
C ALA A 31 -36.59 76.44 -23.50
N LEU A 32 -37.46 76.34 -22.49
CA LEU A 32 -37.17 75.60 -21.25
C LEU A 32 -36.92 74.11 -21.53
N ILE A 33 -37.74 73.45 -22.36
CA ILE A 33 -37.58 72.05 -22.72
C ILE A 33 -36.26 71.82 -23.45
N ILE A 34 -35.91 72.72 -24.39
CA ILE A 34 -34.63 72.66 -25.10
C ILE A 34 -33.46 72.83 -24.13
N VAL A 35 -33.55 73.77 -23.20
CA VAL A 35 -32.52 73.99 -22.17
C VAL A 35 -32.35 72.75 -21.28
N VAL A 36 -33.44 72.13 -20.83
CA VAL A 36 -33.40 70.91 -20.02
C VAL A 36 -32.82 69.73 -20.83
N TYR A 37 -33.20 69.60 -22.10
CA TYR A 37 -32.65 68.56 -22.98
C TYR A 37 -31.14 68.72 -23.19
N LEU A 38 -30.69 69.92 -23.53
CA LEU A 38 -29.27 70.23 -23.71
C LEU A 38 -28.49 70.07 -22.40
N PHE A 39 -29.09 70.44 -21.26
CA PHE A 39 -28.51 70.19 -19.94
C PHE A 39 -28.35 68.69 -19.69
N GLY A 40 -29.36 67.87 -19.98
CA GLY A 40 -29.27 66.42 -19.85
C GLY A 40 -28.20 65.81 -20.76
N CYS A 41 -28.15 66.21 -22.04
CA CYS A 41 -27.10 65.78 -22.96
C CYS A 41 -25.70 66.18 -22.46
N PHE A 42 -25.55 67.38 -21.90
CA PHE A 42 -24.29 67.86 -21.33
C PHE A 42 -23.93 67.09 -20.05
N TYR A 43 -24.90 66.85 -19.17
CA TYR A 43 -24.72 66.14 -17.90
C TYR A 43 -24.32 64.68 -18.12
N TYR A 44 -24.99 63.96 -19.03
CA TYR A 44 -24.72 62.56 -19.33
C TYR A 44 -23.64 62.34 -20.40
N HIS A 45 -23.02 63.41 -20.92
CA HIS A 45 -21.91 63.28 -21.87
C HIS A 45 -20.73 62.49 -21.30
N ASN A 46 -20.48 62.62 -19.99
CA ASN A 46 -19.41 61.95 -19.26
C ASN A 46 -19.91 61.20 -18.01
N ARG A 47 -21.21 60.92 -17.91
CA ARG A 47 -21.83 60.25 -16.76
C ARG A 47 -22.69 59.09 -17.21
N PHE A 48 -22.68 57.99 -16.46
CA PHE A 48 -23.61 56.89 -16.69
C PHE A 48 -25.05 57.35 -16.58
N MET A 49 -25.93 56.79 -17.42
CA MET A 49 -27.36 57.09 -17.39
C MET A 49 -28.00 56.78 -16.04
N SER A 50 -29.13 57.43 -15.73
CA SER A 50 -29.94 57.08 -14.56
C SER A 50 -30.38 55.62 -14.60
N HIS A 51 -30.55 55.00 -13.42
CA HIS A 51 -30.96 53.61 -13.26
C HIS A 51 -30.02 52.61 -13.95
N THR A 52 -28.71 52.86 -13.88
CA THR A 52 -27.67 51.99 -14.43
C THR A 52 -26.90 51.30 -13.31
N THR A 53 -26.76 49.98 -13.38
CA THR A 53 -25.94 49.19 -12.46
C THR A 53 -24.83 48.47 -13.22
N ILE A 54 -23.67 48.30 -12.57
CA ILE A 54 -22.58 47.43 -13.01
C ILE A 54 -22.39 46.37 -11.92
N ASN A 55 -22.57 45.08 -12.26
CA ASN A 55 -22.54 43.96 -11.31
C ASN A 55 -23.38 44.25 -10.06
N ASP A 56 -24.62 44.71 -10.23
CA ASP A 56 -25.58 45.07 -9.17
C ASP A 56 -25.20 46.29 -8.31
N ILE A 57 -24.12 47.00 -8.63
CA ILE A 57 -23.71 48.24 -7.95
C ILE A 57 -24.23 49.42 -8.76
N ASP A 58 -25.00 50.30 -8.12
CA ASP A 58 -25.56 51.50 -8.75
C ASP A 58 -24.44 52.49 -9.12
N VAL A 59 -24.39 52.84 -10.41
CA VAL A 59 -23.45 53.83 -10.96
C VAL A 59 -24.19 55.00 -11.62
N SER A 60 -25.49 55.15 -11.34
CA SER A 60 -26.35 56.17 -11.95
C SER A 60 -25.79 57.58 -11.77
N GLY A 61 -25.57 58.28 -12.89
CA GLY A 61 -25.07 59.66 -12.89
C GLY A 61 -23.60 59.80 -12.46
N PHE A 62 -22.86 58.71 -12.28
CA PHE A 62 -21.44 58.75 -11.95
C PHE A 62 -20.59 59.00 -13.19
N THR A 63 -19.50 59.77 -13.02
CA THR A 63 -18.43 59.78 -14.03
C THR A 63 -17.68 58.44 -13.97
N TYR A 64 -16.75 58.23 -14.91
CA TYR A 64 -15.85 57.08 -14.86
C TYR A 64 -15.13 56.99 -13.50
N GLU A 65 -14.60 58.11 -12.99
CA GLU A 65 -13.86 58.15 -11.74
C GLU A 65 -14.74 57.80 -10.53
N ASP A 66 -15.96 58.35 -10.47
CA ASP A 66 -16.91 58.07 -9.40
C ASP A 66 -17.37 56.60 -9.43
N ALA A 67 -17.65 56.05 -10.62
CA ALA A 67 -18.05 54.66 -10.81
C ALA A 67 -16.91 53.69 -10.48
N SER A 68 -15.71 53.95 -10.99
CA SER A 68 -14.51 53.16 -10.75
C SER A 68 -14.17 53.14 -9.25
N SER A 69 -14.15 54.29 -8.57
CA SER A 69 -13.89 54.34 -7.12
C SER A 69 -14.96 53.65 -6.29
N THR A 70 -16.23 53.72 -6.71
CA THR A 70 -17.34 53.06 -6.01
C THR A 70 -17.25 51.53 -6.15
N LEU A 71 -17.03 51.05 -7.39
CA LEU A 71 -16.84 49.63 -7.68
C LEU A 71 -15.59 49.10 -6.97
N GLU A 72 -14.46 49.81 -7.02
CA GLU A 72 -13.24 49.45 -6.30
C GLU A 72 -13.51 49.29 -4.79
N LYS A 73 -14.16 50.28 -4.14
CA LYS A 73 -14.47 50.19 -2.69
C LYS A 73 -15.39 49.02 -2.35
N ALA A 74 -16.38 48.75 -3.19
CA ALA A 74 -17.33 47.66 -3.00
C ALA A 74 -16.67 46.29 -3.24
N LEU A 75 -15.69 46.24 -4.15
CA LEU A 75 -15.02 45.02 -4.60
C LEU A 75 -13.64 44.81 -3.99
N THR A 76 -13.15 45.60 -3.02
CA THR A 76 -11.80 45.41 -2.42
C THR A 76 -11.81 45.27 -0.90
N ASN A 77 -12.97 45.35 -0.26
CA ASN A 77 -13.14 45.25 1.19
C ASN A 77 -13.84 43.95 1.63
N GLN A 78 -13.89 42.94 0.76
CA GLN A 78 -14.52 41.66 1.08
C GLN A 78 -13.63 40.83 2.02
N THR A 79 -14.28 40.16 2.97
CA THR A 79 -13.66 39.11 3.79
C THR A 79 -14.41 37.82 3.55
N LEU A 80 -13.70 36.78 3.11
CA LEU A 80 -14.26 35.46 2.88
C LEU A 80 -14.05 34.58 4.12
N SER A 81 -15.11 33.99 4.65
CA SER A 81 -15.03 33.00 5.73
C SER A 81 -14.98 31.58 5.19
N LEU A 82 -13.95 30.83 5.56
CA LEU A 82 -13.69 29.45 5.16
C LEU A 82 -14.08 28.53 6.33
N THR A 83 -15.07 27.67 6.15
CA THR A 83 -15.45 26.67 7.17
C THR A 83 -14.80 25.32 6.85
N PHE A 84 -13.99 24.81 7.78
CA PHE A 84 -13.27 23.54 7.67
C PHE A 84 -14.08 22.35 8.18
N VAL A 85 -13.60 21.13 7.94
CA VAL A 85 -14.31 19.86 8.23
C VAL A 85 -14.59 19.62 9.72
N ASP A 86 -13.80 20.22 10.61
CA ASP A 86 -14.01 20.20 12.06
C ASP A 86 -14.99 21.27 12.56
N GLY A 87 -15.46 22.13 11.66
CA GLY A 87 -16.37 23.24 11.94
C GLY A 87 -15.66 24.55 12.34
N GLU A 88 -14.34 24.56 12.46
CA GLU A 88 -13.58 25.78 12.67
C GLU A 88 -13.59 26.66 11.43
N LYS A 89 -13.35 27.97 11.65
CA LYS A 89 -13.41 28.97 10.60
C LYS A 89 -12.13 29.79 10.57
N GLU A 90 -11.60 29.97 9.37
CA GLU A 90 -10.59 30.99 9.08
C GLU A 90 -11.18 32.05 8.14
N THR A 91 -10.53 33.20 8.07
CA THR A 91 -10.95 34.29 7.19
C THR A 91 -9.82 34.70 6.29
N LEU A 92 -10.12 34.90 5.01
CA LEU A 92 -9.19 35.49 4.07
C LEU A 92 -9.74 36.84 3.61
N LYS A 93 -8.93 37.90 3.75
CA LYS A 93 -9.29 39.22 3.24
C LYS A 93 -8.84 39.33 1.79
N GLN A 94 -9.66 39.95 0.98
CA GLN A 94 -9.33 40.14 -0.43
C GLN A 94 -8.04 40.95 -0.65
N ALA A 95 -7.83 41.98 0.17
CA ALA A 95 -6.61 42.80 0.13
C ALA A 95 -5.32 42.00 0.40
N ASP A 96 -5.44 40.86 1.10
CA ASP A 96 -4.32 39.99 1.46
C ASP A 96 -4.19 38.79 0.50
N SER A 97 -5.10 38.64 -0.47
CA SER A 97 -5.21 37.45 -1.34
C SER A 97 -4.69 37.65 -2.76
N GLY A 98 -4.06 38.80 -3.07
CA GLY A 98 -3.60 39.12 -4.42
C GLY A 98 -4.71 39.44 -5.43
N ILE A 99 -5.98 39.47 -4.99
CA ILE A 99 -7.12 39.82 -5.84
C ILE A 99 -7.39 41.31 -5.70
N SER A 100 -7.21 42.04 -6.79
CA SER A 100 -7.28 43.50 -6.80
C SER A 100 -8.21 44.02 -7.89
N PHE A 101 -8.66 45.26 -7.73
CA PHE A 101 -9.46 45.93 -8.75
C PHE A 101 -8.61 46.16 -10.02
N ASN A 102 -9.10 45.68 -11.16
CA ASN A 102 -8.40 45.83 -12.42
C ASN A 102 -8.55 47.28 -12.91
N GLN A 103 -7.45 48.03 -12.92
CA GLN A 103 -7.44 49.42 -13.40
C GLN A 103 -7.66 49.52 -14.93
N ASN A 104 -7.42 48.44 -15.68
CA ASN A 104 -7.62 48.35 -17.12
C ASN A 104 -8.93 47.60 -17.46
N ASN A 105 -9.98 47.85 -16.68
CA ASN A 105 -11.29 47.23 -16.87
C ASN A 105 -12.10 47.88 -18.02
N SER A 106 -13.27 47.31 -18.30
CA SER A 106 -14.16 47.76 -19.37
C SER A 106 -15.14 48.87 -18.97
N ILE A 107 -15.08 49.45 -17.76
CA ILE A 107 -16.03 50.49 -17.30
C ILE A 107 -16.05 51.68 -18.25
N GLN A 108 -14.87 52.21 -18.62
CA GLN A 108 -14.78 53.34 -19.55
C GLN A 108 -15.38 52.99 -20.92
N LYS A 109 -15.07 51.78 -21.43
CA LYS A 109 -15.61 51.30 -22.70
C LYS A 109 -17.14 51.23 -22.66
N THR A 110 -17.73 50.81 -21.55
CA THR A 110 -19.18 50.79 -21.39
C THR A 110 -19.78 52.19 -21.32
N LEU A 111 -19.11 53.13 -20.65
CA LEU A 111 -19.50 54.53 -20.61
C LEU A 111 -19.49 55.15 -22.03
N ASP A 112 -18.44 54.89 -22.81
CA ASP A 112 -18.27 55.43 -24.17
C ASP A 112 -19.31 54.88 -25.17
N GLN A 113 -19.83 53.67 -24.92
CA GLN A 113 -20.83 53.03 -25.77
C GLN A 113 -22.25 53.57 -25.53
N GLN A 114 -22.50 54.27 -24.44
CA GLN A 114 -23.83 54.80 -24.13
C GLN A 114 -24.19 55.95 -25.08
N ASN A 115 -25.46 56.04 -25.47
CA ASN A 115 -25.93 57.16 -26.29
C ASN A 115 -26.50 58.28 -25.41
N TYR A 116 -25.67 59.25 -25.02
CA TYR A 116 -26.06 60.37 -24.14
C TYR A 116 -27.22 61.23 -24.66
N PHE A 117 -27.51 61.23 -25.96
CA PHE A 117 -28.67 61.93 -26.53
C PHE A 117 -30.01 61.31 -26.13
N LEU A 118 -30.01 60.04 -25.71
CA LEU A 118 -31.21 59.30 -25.32
C LEU A 118 -31.43 59.29 -23.79
N TRP A 119 -30.75 60.15 -23.04
CA TRP A 119 -30.81 60.13 -21.56
C TRP A 119 -32.23 60.12 -20.97
N PHE A 120 -33.20 60.76 -21.63
CA PHE A 120 -34.58 60.83 -21.19
C PHE A 120 -35.33 59.47 -21.24
N THR A 121 -34.83 58.47 -21.98
CA THR A 121 -35.46 57.14 -22.01
C THR A 121 -35.24 56.38 -20.71
N HIS A 122 -34.15 56.68 -20.00
CA HIS A 122 -33.78 56.03 -18.75
C HIS A 122 -34.66 56.46 -17.56
N PHE A 123 -35.58 57.42 -17.70
CA PHE A 123 -36.64 57.65 -16.70
C PHE A 123 -37.66 56.51 -16.61
N PHE A 124 -37.72 55.64 -17.63
CA PHE A 124 -38.68 54.55 -17.73
C PHE A 124 -38.00 53.20 -17.93
N GLN A 125 -36.66 53.15 -17.92
CA GLN A 125 -35.87 51.96 -18.24
C GLN A 125 -34.65 51.87 -17.32
N SER A 126 -34.35 50.66 -16.86
CA SER A 126 -33.11 50.34 -16.13
C SER A 126 -32.12 49.67 -17.06
N THR A 127 -30.83 49.85 -16.78
CA THR A 127 -29.73 49.23 -17.53
C THR A 127 -28.86 48.44 -16.57
N GLU A 128 -28.73 47.14 -16.82
CA GLU A 128 -27.89 46.25 -16.05
C GLU A 128 -26.70 45.82 -16.90
N ILE A 129 -25.49 46.10 -16.42
CA ILE A 129 -24.24 45.76 -17.08
C ILE A 129 -23.54 44.72 -16.22
N GLN A 130 -23.04 43.65 -16.86
CA GLN A 130 -22.21 42.64 -16.21
C GLN A 130 -20.81 42.67 -16.83
N LEU A 131 -19.82 42.95 -15.99
CA LEU A 131 -18.40 43.00 -16.34
C LEU A 131 -17.64 41.91 -15.57
N ASN A 132 -16.89 41.09 -16.31
CA ASN A 132 -16.09 40.00 -15.76
C ASN A 132 -14.61 40.39 -15.57
N ASP A 133 -14.23 41.60 -15.97
CA ASP A 133 -12.86 42.10 -15.96
C ASP A 133 -12.63 43.17 -14.88
N LEU A 134 -13.50 43.25 -13.87
CA LEU A 134 -13.38 44.19 -12.75
C LEU A 134 -12.30 43.81 -11.73
N LEU A 135 -11.97 42.52 -11.64
CA LEU A 135 -10.95 42.00 -10.74
C LEU A 135 -9.83 41.34 -11.55
N ILE A 136 -8.61 41.44 -11.03
CA ILE A 136 -7.44 40.71 -11.51
C ILE A 136 -6.78 39.98 -10.35
N THR A 137 -6.30 38.76 -10.61
CA THR A 137 -5.69 37.89 -9.61
C THR A 137 -4.18 37.81 -9.84
N ASP A 138 -3.39 38.18 -8.83
CA ASP A 138 -2.00 37.73 -8.73
C ASP A 138 -2.00 36.30 -8.16
N GLN A 139 -1.86 35.33 -9.06
CA GLN A 139 -1.94 33.91 -8.72
C GLN A 139 -0.95 33.51 -7.62
N LYS A 140 0.25 34.10 -7.61
CA LYS A 140 1.27 33.76 -6.63
C LYS A 140 0.91 34.28 -5.25
N GLN A 141 0.40 35.50 -5.15
CA GLN A 141 -0.06 36.06 -3.88
C GLN A 141 -1.28 35.32 -3.35
N LEU A 142 -2.21 34.91 -4.23
CA LEU A 142 -3.36 34.10 -3.83
C LEU A 142 -2.92 32.74 -3.27
N GLU A 143 -1.98 32.08 -3.94
CA GLU A 143 -1.37 30.83 -3.45
C GLU A 143 -0.69 31.03 -2.08
N GLU A 144 0.11 32.08 -1.90
CA GLU A 144 0.76 32.40 -0.62
C GLU A 144 -0.28 32.64 0.48
N ALA A 145 -1.36 33.37 0.17
CA ALA A 145 -2.42 33.68 1.11
C ALA A 145 -3.21 32.43 1.55
N VAL A 146 -3.58 31.56 0.60
CA VAL A 146 -4.24 30.29 0.92
C VAL A 146 -3.31 29.37 1.71
N ASN A 147 -2.02 29.29 1.34
CA ASN A 147 -1.04 28.48 2.06
C ASN A 147 -0.70 29.03 3.46
N SER A 148 -1.06 30.27 3.75
CA SER A 148 -0.88 30.88 5.07
C SER A 148 -1.93 30.45 6.10
N LEU A 149 -3.06 29.87 5.64
CA LEU A 149 -4.15 29.37 6.50
C LEU A 149 -3.65 28.26 7.43
N GLN A 150 -4.09 28.28 8.68
CA GLN A 150 -3.60 27.35 9.70
C GLN A 150 -3.91 25.89 9.35
N HIS A 151 -5.15 25.60 8.94
CA HIS A 151 -5.57 24.25 8.55
C HIS A 151 -4.83 23.71 7.32
N VAL A 152 -4.34 24.60 6.43
CA VAL A 152 -3.52 24.19 5.28
C VAL A 152 -2.13 23.78 5.74
N LYS A 153 -1.56 24.47 6.74
CA LYS A 153 -0.23 24.18 7.32
C LYS A 153 -0.23 23.02 8.31
N ASP A 154 -1.36 22.75 8.94
CA ASP A 154 -1.50 21.70 9.94
C ASP A 154 -1.22 20.31 9.35
N LYS A 155 -0.94 19.35 10.24
CA LYS A 155 -0.72 17.98 9.81
C LYS A 155 -2.03 17.39 9.28
N GLN A 156 -2.09 17.26 7.95
CA GLN A 156 -3.23 16.67 7.27
C GLN A 156 -3.19 15.13 7.33
N ILE A 157 -4.36 14.52 7.47
CA ILE A 157 -4.55 13.07 7.51
C ILE A 157 -5.14 12.62 6.17
N ALA A 158 -4.48 11.71 5.47
CA ALA A 158 -4.99 11.16 4.22
C ALA A 158 -6.27 10.34 4.44
N PRO A 159 -7.24 10.37 3.50
CA PRO A 159 -8.37 9.46 3.56
C PRO A 159 -7.89 8.01 3.49
N VAL A 160 -8.66 7.12 4.11
CA VAL A 160 -8.43 5.68 4.05
C VAL A 160 -9.63 5.02 3.39
N ASP A 161 -9.37 4.25 2.35
CA ASP A 161 -10.40 3.50 1.64
C ASP A 161 -11.06 2.46 2.53
N ALA A 162 -12.33 2.16 2.24
CA ALA A 162 -12.99 1.00 2.81
C ALA A 162 -12.26 -0.27 2.40
N LYS A 163 -12.27 -1.27 3.28
CA LYS A 163 -11.61 -2.55 3.04
C LYS A 163 -12.34 -3.72 3.67
N VAL A 164 -12.07 -4.90 3.16
CA VAL A 164 -12.52 -6.17 3.74
C VAL A 164 -11.41 -6.72 4.63
N GLU A 165 -11.71 -7.00 5.89
CA GLU A 165 -10.76 -7.54 6.86
C GLU A 165 -11.28 -8.86 7.45
N TYR A 166 -10.37 -9.78 7.74
CA TYR A 166 -10.67 -11.01 8.48
C TYR A 166 -10.46 -10.78 9.97
N LYS A 167 -11.57 -10.76 10.75
CA LYS A 167 -11.58 -10.55 12.20
C LYS A 167 -12.53 -11.54 12.84
N ASP A 168 -12.15 -12.08 13.99
CA ASP A 168 -12.97 -13.03 14.75
C ASP A 168 -13.47 -14.21 13.89
N ASP A 169 -12.61 -14.69 13.00
CA ASP A 169 -12.86 -15.75 12.03
C ASP A 169 -13.98 -15.46 11.01
N GLU A 170 -14.28 -14.18 10.74
CA GLU A 170 -15.24 -13.70 9.73
C GLU A 170 -14.69 -12.53 8.90
N PHE A 171 -15.20 -12.37 7.67
CA PHE A 171 -14.89 -11.20 6.82
C PHE A 171 -15.86 -10.05 7.06
N VAL A 172 -15.33 -8.92 7.53
CA VAL A 172 -16.08 -7.68 7.82
C VAL A 172 -15.64 -6.56 6.89
N ILE A 173 -16.59 -5.72 6.47
CA ILE A 173 -16.28 -4.47 5.75
C ILE A 173 -15.98 -3.41 6.81
N THR A 174 -14.74 -2.92 6.82
CA THR A 174 -14.34 -1.75 7.59
C THR A 174 -14.60 -0.52 6.71
N PRO A 175 -15.50 0.39 7.12
CA PRO A 175 -15.81 1.58 6.34
C PRO A 175 -14.61 2.48 6.11
N GLU A 176 -14.73 3.27 5.04
CA GLU A 176 -13.81 4.33 4.70
C GLU A 176 -13.73 5.39 5.80
N VAL A 177 -12.57 6.02 5.93
CA VAL A 177 -12.34 7.13 6.84
C VAL A 177 -12.00 8.36 6.02
N PHE A 178 -12.85 9.38 6.14
CA PHE A 178 -12.59 10.68 5.52
C PHE A 178 -11.40 11.36 6.21
N GLY A 179 -10.44 11.80 5.40
CA GLY A 179 -9.26 12.52 5.84
C GLY A 179 -9.48 14.02 5.95
N THR A 180 -8.40 14.73 6.29
CA THR A 180 -8.31 16.19 6.30
C THR A 180 -7.37 16.73 5.22
N THR A 181 -6.90 15.88 4.30
CA THR A 181 -6.05 16.31 3.17
C THR A 181 -6.79 17.26 2.24
N ILE A 182 -6.29 18.47 2.11
CA ILE A 182 -6.86 19.55 1.27
C ILE A 182 -6.28 19.46 -0.14
N GLN A 183 -7.14 19.55 -1.15
CA GLN A 183 -6.73 19.70 -2.55
C GLN A 183 -6.47 21.19 -2.83
N ASN A 184 -5.22 21.62 -2.64
CA ASN A 184 -4.86 23.04 -2.68
C ASN A 184 -5.30 23.77 -3.95
N ASP A 185 -5.13 23.17 -5.13
CA ASP A 185 -5.57 23.78 -6.39
C ASP A 185 -7.09 24.01 -6.42
N GLN A 186 -7.87 23.08 -5.87
CA GLN A 186 -9.32 23.24 -5.76
C GLN A 186 -9.69 24.31 -4.74
N LEU A 187 -8.96 24.39 -3.62
CA LEU A 187 -9.16 25.44 -2.63
C LEU A 187 -8.87 26.82 -3.20
N ILE A 188 -7.75 27.00 -3.91
CA ILE A 188 -7.38 28.26 -4.55
C ILE A 188 -8.46 28.70 -5.54
N ASN A 189 -8.88 27.78 -6.43
CA ASN A 189 -9.94 28.06 -7.40
C ASN A 189 -11.28 28.40 -6.72
N ALA A 190 -11.63 27.72 -5.63
CA ALA A 190 -12.85 27.99 -4.87
C ALA A 190 -12.80 29.37 -4.19
N VAL A 191 -11.66 29.74 -3.61
CA VAL A 191 -11.42 31.06 -3.01
C VAL A 191 -11.49 32.16 -4.06
N GLU A 192 -10.82 31.99 -5.20
CA GLU A 192 -10.86 32.96 -6.31
C GLU A 192 -12.30 33.19 -6.78
N LYS A 193 -13.02 32.09 -7.04
CA LYS A 193 -14.42 32.13 -7.46
C LYS A 193 -15.31 32.80 -6.41
N ALA A 194 -15.08 32.54 -5.12
CA ALA A 194 -15.85 33.14 -4.03
C ALA A 194 -15.68 34.66 -3.98
N PHE A 195 -14.47 35.19 -4.20
CA PHE A 195 -14.25 36.64 -4.33
C PHE A 195 -14.88 37.22 -5.60
N GLN A 196 -14.70 36.56 -6.76
CA GLN A 196 -15.31 37.01 -8.03
C GLN A 196 -16.84 37.07 -7.98
N THR A 197 -17.47 36.15 -7.23
CA THR A 197 -18.93 36.05 -7.10
C THR A 197 -19.48 36.69 -5.82
N ARG A 198 -18.64 37.38 -5.04
CA ARG A 198 -19.00 38.06 -3.78
C ARG A 198 -19.67 37.14 -2.75
N GLN A 199 -19.19 35.91 -2.60
CA GLN A 199 -19.61 35.00 -1.54
C GLN A 199 -18.97 35.38 -0.20
N ASP A 200 -19.77 35.55 0.86
CA ASP A 200 -19.25 35.86 2.20
C ASP A 200 -18.60 34.65 2.88
N SER A 201 -18.97 33.44 2.47
CA SER A 201 -18.43 32.20 3.04
C SER A 201 -18.48 31.02 2.09
N ILE A 202 -17.53 30.09 2.25
CA ILE A 202 -17.57 28.77 1.64
C ILE A 202 -17.35 27.68 2.69
N ASN A 203 -18.05 26.55 2.54
CA ASN A 203 -17.85 25.34 3.34
C ASN A 203 -16.99 24.35 2.53
N LEU A 204 -15.76 24.09 2.98
CA LEU A 204 -14.80 23.29 2.21
C LEU A 204 -15.27 21.83 2.02
N LYS A 205 -16.05 21.29 2.96
CA LYS A 205 -16.62 19.95 2.84
C LYS A 205 -17.69 19.88 1.76
N GLU A 206 -18.61 20.84 1.74
CA GLU A 206 -19.68 20.92 0.73
C GLU A 206 -19.14 21.25 -0.67
N GLN A 207 -17.99 21.90 -0.73
CA GLN A 207 -17.27 22.20 -1.98
C GLN A 207 -16.34 21.06 -2.43
N HIS A 208 -16.34 19.91 -1.75
CA HIS A 208 -15.50 18.74 -2.08
C HIS A 208 -13.99 19.04 -2.16
N ILE A 209 -13.52 19.98 -1.33
CA ILE A 209 -12.11 20.43 -1.35
C ILE A 209 -11.16 19.39 -0.75
N TYR A 210 -11.65 18.54 0.14
CA TYR A 210 -10.85 17.48 0.73
C TYR A 210 -10.68 16.31 -0.23
N LYS A 211 -9.52 15.65 -0.18
CA LYS A 211 -9.33 14.39 -0.89
C LYS A 211 -10.25 13.34 -0.26
N GLU A 212 -11.10 12.74 -1.09
CA GLU A 212 -12.05 11.72 -0.67
C GLU A 212 -11.45 10.30 -0.81
N PRO A 213 -11.90 9.33 0.00
CA PRO A 213 -11.62 7.92 -0.22
C PRO A 213 -11.99 7.51 -1.64
N GLN A 214 -11.17 6.69 -2.27
CA GLN A 214 -11.43 6.16 -3.61
C GLN A 214 -12.42 5.00 -3.56
N LEU A 215 -12.44 4.25 -2.46
CA LEU A 215 -13.41 3.19 -2.23
C LEU A 215 -14.19 3.43 -0.94
N THR A 216 -15.51 3.30 -1.03
CA THR A 216 -16.44 3.37 0.09
C THR A 216 -17.03 2.00 0.41
N SER A 217 -17.54 1.85 1.62
CA SER A 217 -18.25 0.65 2.08
C SER A 217 -19.51 0.34 1.28
N GLN A 218 -20.04 1.32 0.53
CA GLN A 218 -21.20 1.16 -0.34
C GLN A 218 -20.82 0.74 -1.76
N ASP A 219 -19.53 0.72 -2.10
CA ASP A 219 -19.09 0.39 -3.45
C ASP A 219 -19.29 -1.11 -3.74
N GLU A 220 -19.78 -1.40 -4.94
CA GLU A 220 -19.98 -2.78 -5.40
C GLU A 220 -18.68 -3.59 -5.36
N THR A 221 -17.53 -2.96 -5.63
CA THR A 221 -16.20 -3.59 -5.56
C THR A 221 -15.90 -4.15 -4.17
N ILE A 222 -16.22 -3.40 -3.10
CA ILE A 222 -16.00 -3.84 -1.71
C ILE A 222 -16.95 -4.97 -1.33
N THR A 223 -18.22 -4.86 -1.74
CA THR A 223 -19.23 -5.90 -1.48
C THR A 223 -18.89 -7.20 -2.22
N ASN A 224 -18.44 -7.10 -3.48
CA ASN A 224 -18.01 -8.25 -4.28
C ASN A 224 -16.74 -8.88 -3.71
N LEU A 225 -15.77 -8.07 -3.27
CA LEU A 225 -14.56 -8.56 -2.58
C LEU A 225 -14.94 -9.34 -1.31
N GLN A 226 -15.87 -8.84 -0.49
CA GLN A 226 -16.31 -9.55 0.71
C GLN A 226 -16.94 -10.91 0.38
N LYS A 227 -17.75 -10.95 -0.69
CA LYS A 227 -18.37 -12.21 -1.15
C LYS A 227 -17.30 -13.22 -1.59
N LEU A 228 -16.35 -12.81 -2.42
CA LEU A 228 -15.25 -13.68 -2.86
C LEU A 228 -14.38 -14.13 -1.70
N ALA A 229 -14.06 -13.23 -0.77
CA ALA A 229 -13.29 -13.55 0.42
C ALA A 229 -13.99 -14.64 1.26
N LYS A 230 -15.30 -14.51 1.49
CA LYS A 230 -16.09 -15.54 2.18
C LYS A 230 -16.10 -16.88 1.43
N GLU A 231 -16.16 -16.86 0.10
CA GLU A 231 -16.26 -18.05 -0.74
C GLU A 231 -14.93 -18.80 -0.94
N TYR A 232 -13.80 -18.09 -0.97
CA TYR A 232 -12.50 -18.68 -1.35
C TYR A 232 -11.40 -18.52 -0.30
N CYS A 233 -11.58 -17.61 0.67
CA CYS A 233 -10.52 -17.20 1.60
C CYS A 233 -10.88 -17.45 3.07
N ASP A 234 -12.06 -18.01 3.39
CA ASP A 234 -12.45 -18.29 4.79
C ASP A 234 -11.77 -19.57 5.31
N ALA A 235 -10.46 -19.51 5.49
CA ALA A 235 -9.68 -20.57 6.11
C ALA A 235 -8.64 -19.97 7.07
N LYS A 236 -8.23 -20.76 8.05
CA LYS A 236 -7.23 -20.40 9.05
C LYS A 236 -6.39 -21.62 9.39
N ILE A 237 -5.25 -21.74 8.72
CA ILE A 237 -4.37 -22.89 8.85
C ILE A 237 -3.19 -22.52 9.74
N THR A 238 -3.08 -23.20 10.87
CA THR A 238 -2.02 -22.98 11.85
C THR A 238 -0.98 -24.09 11.77
N TYR A 239 0.29 -23.74 11.65
CA TYR A 239 1.42 -24.66 11.72
C TYR A 239 2.23 -24.44 13.00
N GLN A 240 2.45 -25.52 13.75
CA GLN A 240 3.40 -25.53 14.86
C GLN A 240 4.78 -25.89 14.31
N THR A 241 5.73 -24.95 14.37
CA THR A 241 7.10 -25.15 13.90
C THR A 241 8.09 -25.08 15.06
N THR A 242 9.33 -25.51 14.81
CA THR A 242 10.40 -25.42 15.81
C THR A 242 10.78 -23.98 16.18
N SER A 243 10.42 -23.00 15.34
CA SER A 243 10.68 -21.57 15.55
C SER A 243 9.45 -20.79 16.06
N GLY A 244 8.34 -21.47 16.34
CA GLY A 244 7.09 -20.87 16.76
C GLY A 244 5.93 -21.19 15.82
N GLN A 245 4.87 -20.42 15.92
CA GLN A 245 3.64 -20.64 15.15
C GLN A 245 3.66 -19.84 13.84
N VAL A 246 3.26 -20.49 12.75
CA VAL A 246 2.95 -19.83 11.47
C VAL A 246 1.46 -19.94 11.22
N VAL A 247 0.79 -18.83 10.95
CA VAL A 247 -0.64 -18.80 10.65
C VAL A 247 -0.81 -18.28 9.22
N LEU A 248 -1.66 -18.96 8.46
CA LEU A 248 -2.18 -18.50 7.18
C LEU A 248 -3.69 -18.31 7.36
N ASP A 249 -4.18 -17.07 7.36
CA ASP A 249 -5.59 -16.76 7.58
C ASP A 249 -6.23 -15.95 6.45
N GLY A 250 -7.49 -15.56 6.63
CA GLY A 250 -8.24 -14.79 5.64
C GLY A 250 -7.59 -13.47 5.23
N ASN A 251 -6.81 -12.81 6.09
CA ASN A 251 -6.07 -11.59 5.73
C ASN A 251 -4.88 -11.88 4.80
N ASP A 252 -4.31 -13.08 4.86
CA ASP A 252 -3.29 -13.52 3.91
C ASP A 252 -3.95 -13.98 2.60
N LEU A 253 -5.00 -14.80 2.70
CA LEU A 253 -5.67 -15.42 1.56
C LEU A 253 -6.39 -14.40 0.67
N ILE A 254 -6.95 -13.32 1.24
CA ILE A 254 -7.58 -12.25 0.45
C ILE A 254 -6.57 -11.56 -0.49
N GLN A 255 -5.28 -11.55 -0.14
CA GLN A 255 -4.21 -11.01 -1.00
C GLN A 255 -3.86 -11.93 -2.17
N TRP A 256 -4.37 -13.16 -2.19
CA TRP A 256 -4.17 -14.12 -3.28
C TRP A 256 -5.24 -14.00 -4.37
N LEU A 257 -6.31 -13.24 -4.14
CA LEU A 257 -7.29 -12.92 -5.17
C LEU A 257 -6.65 -12.08 -6.27
N SER A 258 -6.98 -12.40 -7.52
CA SER A 258 -6.51 -11.67 -8.68
C SER A 258 -7.35 -10.41 -8.90
N ILE A 259 -6.75 -9.41 -9.54
CA ILE A 259 -7.41 -8.13 -9.88
C ILE A 259 -7.31 -7.92 -11.39
N ASP A 260 -8.44 -7.65 -12.04
CA ASP A 260 -8.47 -7.35 -13.48
C ASP A 260 -7.98 -5.91 -13.79
N GLU A 261 -7.83 -5.57 -15.07
CA GLU A 261 -7.42 -4.21 -15.50
C GLU A 261 -8.36 -3.10 -15.04
N LYS A 262 -9.60 -3.43 -14.66
CA LYS A 262 -10.63 -2.50 -14.18
C LYS A 262 -10.66 -2.41 -12.65
N GLY A 263 -9.82 -3.15 -11.93
CA GLY A 263 -9.78 -3.16 -10.47
C GLY A 263 -10.77 -4.13 -9.81
N ASN A 264 -11.42 -5.03 -10.56
CA ASN A 264 -12.34 -6.02 -9.99
C ASN A 264 -11.58 -7.27 -9.53
N TYR A 265 -11.89 -7.71 -8.31
CA TYR A 265 -11.35 -8.94 -7.76
C TYR A 265 -12.02 -10.17 -8.36
N TYR A 266 -11.27 -11.25 -8.55
CA TYR A 266 -11.78 -12.56 -8.97
C TYR A 266 -10.91 -13.71 -8.43
N TYR A 267 -11.48 -14.92 -8.39
CA TYR A 267 -10.75 -16.13 -8.03
C TYR A 267 -10.04 -16.72 -9.25
N ASP A 268 -8.75 -17.01 -9.09
CA ASP A 268 -7.91 -17.67 -10.08
C ASP A 268 -7.19 -18.86 -9.44
N GLU A 269 -7.46 -20.06 -9.95
CA GLU A 269 -6.90 -21.30 -9.42
C GLU A 269 -5.37 -21.38 -9.62
N GLU A 270 -4.84 -20.84 -10.73
CA GLU A 270 -3.41 -20.85 -10.99
C GLU A 270 -2.67 -19.88 -10.07
N GLU A 271 -3.26 -18.71 -9.79
CA GLU A 271 -2.67 -17.76 -8.86
C GLU A 271 -2.69 -18.30 -7.42
N PHE A 272 -3.79 -18.93 -6.98
CA PHE A 272 -3.84 -19.61 -5.68
C PHE A 272 -2.79 -20.72 -5.57
N GLN A 273 -2.64 -21.53 -6.62
CA GLN A 273 -1.61 -22.58 -6.68
C GLN A 273 -0.20 -21.99 -6.57
N LYS A 274 0.06 -20.87 -7.26
CA LYS A 274 1.34 -20.15 -7.21
C LYS A 274 1.61 -19.56 -5.83
N GLN A 275 0.63 -18.88 -5.22
CA GLN A 275 0.79 -18.28 -3.89
C GLN A 275 0.95 -19.34 -2.80
N ALA A 276 0.20 -20.44 -2.84
CA ALA A 276 0.39 -21.57 -1.95
C ALA A 276 1.80 -22.19 -2.11
N THR A 277 2.28 -22.34 -3.35
CA THR A 277 3.64 -22.82 -3.61
C THR A 277 4.69 -21.89 -3.02
N LYS A 278 4.50 -20.57 -3.18
CA LYS A 278 5.38 -19.54 -2.62
C LYS A 278 5.38 -19.59 -1.09
N PHE A 279 4.20 -19.58 -0.46
CA PHE A 279 4.05 -19.68 0.99
C PHE A 279 4.73 -20.93 1.56
N VAL A 280 4.48 -22.10 0.96
CA VAL A 280 5.08 -23.36 1.39
C VAL A 280 6.60 -23.34 1.26
N LYS A 281 7.13 -22.80 0.16
CA LYS A 281 8.58 -22.77 -0.12
C LYS A 281 9.32 -21.71 0.70
N GLU A 282 8.80 -20.51 0.80
CA GLU A 282 9.50 -19.32 1.31
C GLU A 282 9.20 -19.05 2.78
N THR A 283 7.98 -19.35 3.25
CA THR A 283 7.58 -19.11 4.64
C THR A 283 7.70 -20.37 5.49
N LEU A 284 7.15 -21.48 5.00
CA LEU A 284 6.98 -22.69 5.82
C LEU A 284 8.23 -23.59 5.80
N ALA A 285 8.80 -23.86 4.62
CA ALA A 285 9.94 -24.77 4.50
C ALA A 285 11.18 -24.33 5.32
N PRO A 286 11.58 -23.04 5.39
CA PRO A 286 12.74 -22.63 6.21
C PRO A 286 12.54 -22.88 7.71
N GLN A 287 11.29 -22.85 8.19
CA GLN A 287 10.94 -23.06 9.60
C GLN A 287 10.81 -24.54 9.98
N ILE A 288 10.55 -25.40 8.99
CA ILE A 288 10.39 -26.85 9.18
C ILE A 288 11.66 -27.63 8.82
N ASN A 289 12.36 -27.26 7.75
CA ASN A 289 13.49 -28.01 7.25
C ASN A 289 14.63 -27.98 8.27
N ILE A 290 15.13 -29.16 8.63
CA ILE A 290 16.21 -29.32 9.61
C ILE A 290 17.39 -30.13 9.07
N ILE A 291 17.28 -30.66 7.84
CA ILE A 291 18.42 -31.26 7.14
C ILE A 291 19.49 -30.19 6.94
N GLY A 292 20.73 -30.52 7.30
CA GLY A 292 21.89 -29.62 7.20
C GLY A 292 21.97 -28.53 8.28
N LYS A 293 20.92 -28.29 9.06
CA LYS A 293 20.97 -27.34 10.18
C LYS A 293 21.89 -27.85 11.28
N ALA A 294 22.49 -26.91 12.03
CA ALA A 294 23.33 -27.24 13.17
C ALA A 294 22.53 -27.98 14.25
N LYS A 295 23.13 -29.03 14.81
CA LYS A 295 22.58 -29.83 15.91
C LYS A 295 23.62 -29.91 17.02
N THR A 296 23.22 -29.51 18.23
CA THR A 296 24.03 -29.67 19.44
C THR A 296 23.63 -30.94 20.15
N PHE A 297 24.58 -31.84 20.36
CA PHE A 297 24.37 -33.11 21.03
C PHE A 297 25.48 -33.35 22.04
N THR A 298 25.20 -34.19 23.03
CA THR A 298 26.20 -34.74 23.95
C THR A 298 26.41 -36.20 23.62
N GLY A 299 27.66 -36.56 23.35
CA GLY A 299 28.09 -37.92 23.07
C GLY A 299 29.21 -38.39 23.99
N ALA A 300 29.92 -39.43 23.56
CA ALA A 300 31.02 -40.04 24.29
C ALA A 300 32.18 -39.07 24.50
N ASN A 301 32.46 -38.21 23.50
CA ASN A 301 33.54 -37.23 23.55
C ASN A 301 33.04 -35.83 23.97
N GLY A 302 32.00 -35.78 24.79
CA GLY A 302 31.41 -34.55 25.32
C GLY A 302 30.39 -33.89 24.38
N THR A 303 30.13 -32.60 24.62
CA THR A 303 29.14 -31.83 23.86
C THR A 303 29.77 -31.24 22.59
N ARG A 304 29.06 -31.37 21.46
CA ARG A 304 29.48 -30.85 20.15
C ARG A 304 28.30 -30.25 19.40
N THR A 305 28.60 -29.31 18.52
CA THR A 305 27.63 -28.73 17.57
C THR A 305 28.09 -29.02 16.15
N VAL A 306 27.28 -29.73 15.39
CA VAL A 306 27.61 -30.18 14.03
C VAL A 306 26.51 -29.76 13.06
N SER A 307 26.90 -29.18 11.93
CA SER A 307 26.01 -28.79 10.84
C SER A 307 26.31 -29.57 9.57
N GLY A 308 25.39 -29.59 8.61
CA GLY A 308 25.52 -30.34 7.37
C GLY A 308 25.04 -31.78 7.49
N GLY A 309 25.26 -32.52 6.41
CA GLY A 309 24.78 -33.89 6.23
C GLY A 309 23.30 -34.00 5.87
N ASN A 310 22.80 -35.24 5.81
CA ASN A 310 21.48 -35.58 5.27
C ASN A 310 20.46 -35.98 6.34
N TYR A 311 20.80 -35.90 7.63
CA TYR A 311 19.93 -36.29 8.73
C TYR A 311 18.90 -35.21 9.11
N GLY A 312 17.70 -35.66 9.48
CA GLY A 312 16.55 -34.82 9.75
C GLY A 312 15.49 -34.97 8.66
N TYR A 313 14.53 -34.04 8.68
CA TYR A 313 13.45 -33.99 7.71
C TYR A 313 13.40 -32.65 6.98
N LYS A 314 12.78 -32.68 5.81
CA LYS A 314 12.40 -31.49 5.03
C LYS A 314 10.96 -31.60 4.58
N LEU A 315 10.29 -30.46 4.46
CA LEU A 315 8.93 -30.33 3.97
C LEU A 315 8.80 -30.94 2.57
N ASN A 316 7.82 -31.80 2.39
CA ASN A 316 7.40 -32.29 1.08
C ASN A 316 6.54 -31.21 0.43
N GLN A 317 7.20 -30.24 -0.22
CA GLN A 317 6.52 -29.05 -0.73
C GLN A 317 5.37 -29.38 -1.68
N SER A 318 5.54 -30.34 -2.59
CA SER A 318 4.47 -30.72 -3.53
C SER A 318 3.24 -31.28 -2.81
N LYS A 319 3.41 -32.25 -1.90
CA LYS A 319 2.28 -32.78 -1.12
C LYS A 319 1.66 -31.74 -0.20
N GLU A 320 2.50 -30.87 0.36
CA GLU A 320 2.02 -29.83 1.26
C GLU A 320 1.17 -28.80 0.54
N VAL A 321 1.58 -28.34 -0.65
CA VAL A 321 0.78 -27.41 -1.46
C VAL A 321 -0.57 -28.01 -1.82
N THR A 322 -0.60 -29.26 -2.31
CA THR A 322 -1.87 -29.93 -2.66
C THR A 322 -2.80 -30.06 -1.45
N GLY A 323 -2.27 -30.45 -0.29
CA GLY A 323 -3.06 -30.58 0.92
C GLY A 323 -3.54 -29.24 1.49
N LEU A 324 -2.70 -28.21 1.44
CA LEU A 324 -3.03 -26.86 1.90
C LEU A 324 -4.18 -26.26 1.08
N LEU A 325 -4.12 -26.36 -0.26
CA LEU A 325 -5.18 -25.87 -1.13
C LEU A 325 -6.51 -26.60 -0.89
N ALA A 326 -6.46 -27.91 -0.63
CA ALA A 326 -7.65 -28.68 -0.29
C ALA A 326 -8.27 -28.22 1.05
N ASP A 327 -7.44 -27.90 2.05
CA ASP A 327 -7.91 -27.37 3.33
C ASP A 327 -8.49 -25.96 3.23
N ILE A 328 -7.87 -25.09 2.40
CA ILE A 328 -8.39 -23.75 2.10
C ILE A 328 -9.77 -23.85 1.44
N LYS A 329 -9.90 -24.70 0.41
CA LYS A 329 -11.18 -24.94 -0.30
C LYS A 329 -12.27 -25.53 0.60
N ALA A 330 -11.88 -26.23 1.67
CA ALA A 330 -12.79 -26.80 2.65
C ALA A 330 -13.07 -25.86 3.84
N HIS A 331 -12.61 -24.61 3.79
CA HIS A 331 -12.81 -23.59 4.84
C HIS A 331 -12.32 -24.01 6.22
N LYS A 332 -11.22 -24.77 6.27
CA LYS A 332 -10.73 -25.31 7.54
C LYS A 332 -10.12 -24.22 8.42
N LYS A 333 -10.38 -24.32 9.72
CA LYS A 333 -9.83 -23.45 10.78
C LYS A 333 -9.15 -24.32 11.83
N GLU A 334 -8.02 -24.92 11.47
CA GLU A 334 -7.37 -25.96 12.28
C GLU A 334 -5.85 -25.83 12.35
N THR A 335 -5.25 -26.58 13.29
CA THR A 335 -3.81 -26.79 13.32
C THR A 335 -3.45 -27.97 12.42
N ARG A 336 -2.60 -27.71 11.43
CA ARG A 336 -2.18 -28.69 10.42
C ARG A 336 -0.82 -29.26 10.75
N THR A 337 -0.68 -30.58 10.63
CA THR A 337 0.62 -31.26 10.68
C THR A 337 1.22 -31.30 9.27
N PRO A 338 2.41 -30.72 9.05
CA PRO A 338 3.03 -30.64 7.72
C PRO A 338 3.52 -32.01 7.23
N VAL A 339 3.44 -32.24 5.92
CA VAL A 339 3.94 -33.47 5.30
C VAL A 339 5.44 -33.34 5.06
N VAL A 340 6.26 -34.15 5.73
CA VAL A 340 7.72 -34.12 5.61
C VAL A 340 8.28 -35.39 4.96
N THR A 341 9.53 -35.31 4.51
CA THR A 341 10.36 -36.43 4.04
C THR A 341 11.66 -36.44 4.83
N GLY A 342 12.23 -37.63 5.05
CA GLY A 342 13.42 -37.81 5.89
C GLY A 342 13.07 -38.40 7.26
N VAL A 343 14.07 -38.50 8.13
CA VAL A 343 13.96 -39.21 9.41
C VAL A 343 14.61 -38.39 10.51
N GLN A 344 13.94 -38.32 11.65
CA GLN A 344 14.51 -37.89 12.91
C GLN A 344 14.13 -38.93 13.97
N ALA A 345 15.12 -39.59 14.54
CA ALA A 345 14.96 -40.69 15.48
C ALA A 345 14.49 -40.24 16.87
N SER A 346 14.72 -38.99 17.27
CA SER A 346 14.33 -38.45 18.58
C SER A 346 14.15 -36.94 18.54
N TYR A 347 13.41 -36.37 19.49
CA TYR A 347 13.38 -34.92 19.76
C TYR A 347 14.35 -34.50 20.88
N SER A 348 14.98 -35.45 21.57
CA SER A 348 16.01 -35.19 22.58
C SER A 348 17.41 -35.06 21.97
N ASN A 349 18.35 -34.51 22.74
CA ASN A 349 19.78 -34.43 22.40
C ASN A 349 20.03 -33.84 20.99
N GLY A 350 19.45 -32.67 20.71
CA GLY A 350 19.59 -31.99 19.40
C GLY A 350 18.91 -32.71 18.23
N GLY A 351 18.04 -33.67 18.53
CA GLY A 351 17.38 -34.53 17.54
C GLY A 351 18.14 -35.80 17.20
N ILE A 352 19.34 -36.00 17.76
CA ILE A 352 20.16 -37.21 17.58
C ILE A 352 19.67 -38.35 18.48
N GLY A 353 19.07 -38.02 19.64
CA GLY A 353 18.69 -39.01 20.64
C GLY A 353 19.89 -39.61 21.37
N HIS A 354 19.69 -40.81 21.94
CA HIS A 354 20.67 -41.48 22.80
C HIS A 354 21.22 -42.78 22.20
N THR A 355 20.91 -43.07 20.95
CA THR A 355 21.48 -44.20 20.21
C THR A 355 21.95 -43.71 18.85
N PHE A 356 23.26 -43.60 18.67
CA PHE A 356 23.89 -43.04 17.47
C PHE A 356 25.36 -43.48 17.36
N VAL A 357 25.92 -43.35 16.17
CA VAL A 357 27.36 -43.51 15.93
C VAL A 357 28.00 -42.11 15.96
N GLU A 358 29.05 -41.95 16.74
CA GLU A 358 29.84 -40.74 16.86
C GLU A 358 31.22 -40.97 16.26
N ILE A 359 31.67 -40.06 15.40
CA ILE A 359 32.94 -40.17 14.69
C ILE A 359 33.71 -38.86 14.83
N ASP A 360 34.80 -38.92 15.58
CA ASP A 360 35.79 -37.85 15.66
C ASP A 360 36.83 -38.06 14.57
N LEU A 361 36.73 -37.25 13.50
CA LEU A 361 37.62 -37.28 12.35
C LEU A 361 38.97 -36.63 12.63
N THR A 362 39.12 -35.85 13.71
CA THR A 362 40.42 -35.32 14.12
C THR A 362 41.13 -36.30 15.04
N GLY A 363 40.39 -36.89 15.98
CA GLY A 363 40.87 -37.94 16.87
C GLY A 363 41.03 -39.31 16.20
N GLN A 364 40.45 -39.50 15.01
CA GLN A 364 40.37 -40.77 14.30
C GLN A 364 39.79 -41.91 15.15
N HIS A 365 38.68 -41.61 15.83
CA HIS A 365 38.02 -42.53 16.74
C HIS A 365 36.50 -42.54 16.53
N MET A 366 35.89 -43.71 16.72
CA MET A 366 34.44 -43.91 16.61
C MET A 366 33.88 -44.55 17.87
N TRP A 367 32.72 -44.06 18.30
CA TRP A 367 31.90 -44.67 19.35
C TRP A 367 30.54 -45.03 18.79
N PHE A 368 30.03 -46.20 19.17
CA PHE A 368 28.61 -46.50 19.08
C PHE A 368 27.99 -46.33 20.46
N VAL A 369 27.18 -45.28 20.57
CA VAL A 369 26.40 -44.99 21.76
C VAL A 369 25.04 -45.66 21.61
N LYS A 370 24.60 -46.43 22.60
CA LYS A 370 23.30 -47.08 22.64
C LYS A 370 22.64 -46.84 24.00
N ASN A 371 21.46 -46.24 23.97
CA ASN A 371 20.73 -45.81 25.17
C ASN A 371 21.59 -44.97 26.14
N GLY A 372 22.42 -44.08 25.59
CA GLY A 372 23.27 -43.16 26.35
C GLY A 372 24.60 -43.75 26.82
N ASN A 373 24.87 -45.03 26.58
CA ASN A 373 26.11 -45.69 26.98
C ASN A 373 26.96 -46.06 25.76
N VAL A 374 28.28 -45.93 25.86
CA VAL A 374 29.20 -46.46 24.86
C VAL A 374 29.17 -47.98 24.93
N VAL A 375 28.73 -48.64 23.86
CA VAL A 375 28.65 -50.12 23.78
C VAL A 375 29.69 -50.73 22.83
N LEU A 376 30.27 -49.92 21.96
CA LEU A 376 31.40 -50.28 21.10
C LEU A 376 32.20 -49.01 20.80
N GLN A 377 33.52 -49.13 20.69
CA GLN A 377 34.38 -48.04 20.23
C GLN A 377 35.61 -48.61 19.51
N SER A 378 36.22 -47.83 18.63
CA SER A 378 37.40 -48.22 17.90
C SER A 378 38.10 -47.02 17.30
N ASP A 379 39.42 -47.10 17.20
CA ASP A 379 40.16 -46.27 16.27
C ASP A 379 39.75 -46.61 14.83
N ILE A 380 39.82 -45.61 13.95
CA ILE A 380 39.36 -45.70 12.55
C ILE A 380 40.45 -45.22 11.58
N VAL A 381 40.19 -45.36 10.27
CA VAL A 381 40.87 -44.56 9.25
C VAL A 381 39.81 -43.89 8.37
N SER A 382 39.69 -42.57 8.45
CA SER A 382 38.78 -41.80 7.61
C SER A 382 39.38 -41.50 6.23
N GLY A 383 38.63 -40.73 5.44
CA GLY A 383 39.06 -40.22 4.16
C GLY A 383 40.34 -39.38 4.18
N LEU A 384 41.09 -39.41 3.09
CA LEU A 384 42.34 -38.66 2.92
C LEU A 384 42.06 -37.15 2.96
N PRO A 385 42.61 -36.37 3.92
CA PRO A 385 42.23 -34.98 4.12
C PRO A 385 42.87 -34.01 3.11
N SER A 386 44.00 -34.40 2.50
CA SER A 386 44.71 -33.58 1.51
C SER A 386 44.03 -33.57 0.14
N ASP A 387 43.10 -34.49 -0.09
CA ASP A 387 42.33 -34.63 -1.32
C ASP A 387 40.86 -34.30 -1.01
N PRO A 388 40.33 -33.16 -1.49
CA PRO A 388 38.95 -32.74 -1.23
C PRO A 388 37.89 -33.77 -1.61
N ASP A 389 38.13 -34.58 -2.66
CA ASP A 389 37.18 -35.56 -3.16
C ASP A 389 37.17 -36.85 -2.31
N LYS A 390 38.27 -37.09 -1.60
CA LYS A 390 38.44 -38.25 -0.71
C LYS A 390 38.25 -37.90 0.76
N ARG A 391 38.17 -36.63 1.11
CA ARG A 391 37.98 -36.18 2.50
C ARG A 391 36.59 -36.58 3.00
N THR A 392 36.52 -37.24 4.15
CA THR A 392 35.22 -37.52 4.80
C THR A 392 34.56 -36.21 5.24
N PRO A 393 33.35 -35.89 4.77
CA PRO A 393 32.65 -34.67 5.18
C PRO A 393 32.15 -34.80 6.62
N GLY A 394 32.32 -33.73 7.40
CA GLY A 394 31.63 -33.57 8.68
C GLY A 394 30.14 -33.29 8.47
N GLY A 395 29.31 -33.71 9.42
CA GLY A 395 27.87 -33.55 9.31
C GLY A 395 27.09 -34.51 10.18
N THR A 396 25.77 -34.34 10.16
CA THR A 396 24.83 -35.29 10.76
C THR A 396 24.15 -36.11 9.66
N TYR A 397 24.28 -37.42 9.78
CA TYR A 397 23.83 -38.42 8.81
C TYR A 397 23.01 -39.50 9.49
N TYR A 398 22.58 -40.50 8.74
CA TYR A 398 21.95 -41.71 9.27
C TYR A 398 22.30 -42.91 8.40
N ILE A 399 22.27 -44.09 9.00
CA ILE A 399 22.40 -45.35 8.25
C ILE A 399 21.18 -45.50 7.35
N TYR A 400 21.34 -45.31 6.04
CA TYR A 400 20.22 -45.46 5.10
C TYR A 400 20.20 -46.85 4.43
N PHE A 401 21.32 -47.57 4.48
CA PHE A 401 21.44 -48.88 3.85
C PHE A 401 22.52 -49.74 4.51
N MET A 402 22.27 -51.05 4.64
CA MET A 402 23.21 -52.01 5.18
C MET A 402 23.24 -53.28 4.30
N GLN A 403 24.43 -53.84 4.07
CA GLN A 403 24.60 -55.03 3.24
C GLN A 403 25.84 -55.84 3.65
N ARG A 404 25.76 -57.16 3.51
CA ARG A 404 26.91 -58.07 3.67
C ARG A 404 27.56 -58.35 2.32
N ASN A 405 28.87 -58.60 2.32
CA ASN A 405 29.65 -59.08 1.17
C ASN A 405 29.44 -58.20 -0.08
N ARG A 406 29.68 -56.89 0.07
CA ARG A 406 29.51 -55.91 -1.02
C ARG A 406 30.87 -55.62 -1.64
N THR A 407 30.92 -55.52 -2.96
CA THR A 407 32.07 -54.90 -3.64
C THR A 407 31.83 -53.40 -3.77
N LEU A 408 32.71 -52.60 -3.19
CA LEU A 408 32.74 -51.15 -3.36
C LEU A 408 33.45 -50.84 -4.67
N ILE A 409 32.83 -50.01 -5.50
CA ILE A 409 33.31 -49.66 -6.84
C ILE A 409 33.46 -48.14 -6.86
N GLY A 410 34.67 -47.68 -7.20
CA GLY A 410 34.99 -46.26 -7.36
C GLY A 410 34.43 -45.65 -8.64
N GLU A 411 34.75 -44.38 -8.89
CA GLU A 411 34.36 -43.69 -10.11
C GLU A 411 34.91 -44.39 -11.36
N ILE A 412 34.12 -44.43 -12.43
CA ILE A 412 34.55 -44.99 -13.71
C ILE A 412 35.42 -43.95 -14.43
N GLN A 413 36.65 -44.33 -14.74
CA GLN A 413 37.62 -43.50 -15.44
C GLN A 413 37.33 -43.46 -16.96
N GLU A 414 37.99 -42.55 -17.68
CA GLU A 414 37.82 -42.39 -19.13
C GLU A 414 38.10 -43.67 -19.94
N ASP A 415 38.93 -44.57 -19.40
CA ASP A 415 39.24 -45.87 -20.00
C ASP A 415 38.14 -46.94 -19.77
N GLY A 416 37.05 -46.56 -19.11
CA GLY A 416 35.90 -47.42 -18.80
C GLY A 416 36.10 -48.34 -17.59
N LYS A 417 37.21 -48.22 -16.85
CA LYS A 417 37.47 -49.02 -15.64
C LYS A 417 37.22 -48.21 -14.36
N PRO A 418 36.80 -48.87 -13.26
CA PRO A 418 36.68 -48.18 -11.98
C PRO A 418 38.05 -47.82 -11.38
N GLU A 419 38.12 -46.69 -10.69
CA GLU A 419 39.32 -46.27 -9.93
C GLU A 419 39.74 -47.34 -8.91
N TYR A 420 38.76 -48.02 -8.31
CA TYR A 420 39.00 -49.16 -7.42
C TYR A 420 37.81 -50.13 -7.41
N GLU A 421 38.10 -51.39 -7.08
CA GLU A 421 37.13 -52.40 -6.71
C GLU A 421 37.60 -53.08 -5.42
N THR A 422 36.80 -53.04 -4.37
CA THR A 422 37.22 -53.57 -3.06
C THR A 422 36.08 -54.35 -2.40
N PRO A 423 36.22 -55.68 -2.21
CA PRO A 423 35.24 -56.47 -1.49
C PRO A 423 35.30 -56.18 0.01
N VAL A 424 34.15 -55.94 0.62
CA VAL A 424 33.99 -55.73 2.06
C VAL A 424 32.93 -56.67 2.62
N ALA A 425 33.16 -57.22 3.81
CA ALA A 425 32.24 -58.16 4.44
C ALA A 425 31.01 -57.46 5.04
N TYR A 426 31.16 -56.21 5.50
CA TYR A 426 30.13 -55.43 6.19
C TYR A 426 30.08 -54.01 5.63
N TRP A 427 28.94 -53.63 5.06
CA TRP A 427 28.72 -52.30 4.50
C TRP A 427 27.56 -51.60 5.22
N MET A 428 27.82 -50.40 5.74
CA MET A 428 26.87 -49.56 6.49
C MET A 428 26.89 -48.13 5.93
N ALA A 429 26.06 -47.87 4.91
CA ALA A 429 26.06 -46.60 4.19
C ALA A 429 25.35 -45.49 4.97
N PHE A 430 25.95 -44.29 5.01
CA PHE A 430 25.34 -43.13 5.67
C PHE A 430 25.37 -41.83 4.85
N ASN A 431 26.26 -41.71 3.84
CA ASN A 431 26.31 -40.50 3.02
C ASN A 431 26.68 -40.76 1.54
N GLY A 432 25.70 -40.93 0.65
CA GLY A 432 25.90 -40.76 -0.80
C GLY A 432 27.01 -41.60 -1.46
N GLY A 433 27.35 -42.76 -0.91
CA GLY A 433 28.50 -43.59 -1.33
C GLY A 433 29.56 -43.76 -0.24
N ILE A 434 29.52 -42.95 0.82
CA ILE A 434 30.32 -43.07 2.03
C ILE A 434 29.58 -43.93 3.07
N GLY A 435 30.32 -44.85 3.68
CA GLY A 435 29.82 -45.75 4.72
C GLY A 435 30.91 -46.19 5.68
N LEU A 436 30.49 -46.92 6.72
CA LEU A 436 31.39 -47.68 7.58
C LEU A 436 31.55 -49.09 7.02
N HIS A 437 32.79 -49.59 6.98
CA HIS A 437 33.06 -50.97 6.55
C HIS A 437 34.39 -51.50 7.09
N ASP A 438 34.55 -52.82 7.03
CA ASP A 438 35.83 -53.47 7.30
C ASP A 438 36.89 -53.10 6.26
N ALA A 439 38.12 -52.90 6.73
CA ALA A 439 39.27 -52.59 5.88
C ALA A 439 40.46 -53.46 6.24
N THR A 440 40.42 -54.74 5.82
CA THR A 440 41.45 -55.74 6.11
C THR A 440 42.82 -55.41 5.51
N TRP A 441 42.87 -54.47 4.56
CA TRP A 441 44.11 -53.94 3.96
C TRP A 441 44.80 -52.86 4.80
N GLN A 442 44.13 -52.27 5.79
CA GLN A 442 44.76 -51.30 6.69
C GLN A 442 45.62 -52.04 7.73
N SER A 443 46.91 -51.70 7.79
CA SER A 443 47.86 -52.33 8.73
C SER A 443 47.78 -51.80 10.16
N ALA A 444 47.10 -50.67 10.37
CA ALA A 444 46.83 -50.06 11.67
C ALA A 444 45.61 -49.13 11.54
N PHE A 445 45.09 -48.66 12.67
CA PHE A 445 43.98 -47.70 12.75
C PHE A 445 44.34 -46.59 13.75
N GLY A 446 43.72 -45.42 13.62
CA GLY A 446 43.92 -44.28 14.51
C GLY A 446 45.13 -43.41 14.18
N GLY A 447 45.33 -42.39 15.00
CA GLY A 447 46.42 -41.42 14.88
C GLY A 447 46.44 -40.71 13.52
N ASP A 448 47.63 -40.52 12.97
CA ASP A 448 47.83 -39.75 11.73
C ASP A 448 47.69 -40.56 10.44
N ARG A 449 47.27 -41.84 10.54
CA ARG A 449 47.28 -42.76 9.40
C ARG A 449 46.44 -42.29 8.22
N TYR A 450 45.30 -41.65 8.49
CA TYR A 450 44.41 -41.10 7.47
C TYR A 450 45.07 -40.02 6.59
N LYS A 451 46.16 -39.39 7.04
CA LYS A 451 46.89 -38.36 6.28
C LYS A 451 47.67 -38.91 5.10
N THR A 452 48.05 -40.20 5.13
CA THR A 452 48.84 -40.85 4.08
C THR A 452 48.15 -42.07 3.48
N TYR A 453 47.36 -42.79 4.27
CA TYR A 453 46.62 -44.00 3.87
C TYR A 453 45.11 -43.84 4.09
N GLY A 454 44.61 -42.60 4.00
CA GLY A 454 43.18 -42.31 4.10
C GLY A 454 42.37 -43.00 3.00
N SER A 455 41.10 -43.25 3.28
CA SER A 455 40.14 -43.84 2.32
C SER A 455 39.66 -42.80 1.29
N HIS A 456 38.79 -43.23 0.38
CA HIS A 456 38.01 -42.36 -0.52
C HIS A 456 36.73 -41.81 0.17
N GLY A 457 36.85 -41.41 1.42
CA GLY A 457 35.78 -40.80 2.22
C GLY A 457 35.10 -41.74 3.21
N CYS A 458 35.16 -43.06 3.00
CA CYS A 458 34.61 -44.08 3.91
C CYS A 458 35.30 -44.10 5.29
N ILE A 459 34.63 -44.70 6.26
CA ILE A 459 35.19 -44.94 7.60
C ILE A 459 35.65 -46.39 7.65
N ASN A 460 36.96 -46.59 7.56
CA ASN A 460 37.57 -47.91 7.62
C ASN A 460 37.65 -48.39 9.07
N LEU A 461 37.17 -49.61 9.31
CA LEU A 461 37.14 -50.26 10.62
C LEU A 461 37.97 -51.56 10.63
N PRO A 462 38.48 -51.98 11.80
CA PRO A 462 38.90 -53.36 12.01
C PRO A 462 37.76 -54.34 11.71
N LEU A 463 38.09 -55.52 11.19
CA LEU A 463 37.08 -56.49 10.71
C LEU A 463 36.11 -56.95 11.82
N ASP A 464 36.63 -57.19 13.02
CA ASP A 464 35.87 -57.60 14.19
C ASP A 464 34.96 -56.47 14.70
N VAL A 465 35.44 -55.23 14.71
CA VAL A 465 34.66 -54.04 15.04
C VAL A 465 33.54 -53.83 14.04
N ALA A 466 33.83 -53.91 12.73
CA ALA A 466 32.83 -53.81 11.68
C ALA A 466 31.73 -54.88 11.82
N ALA A 467 32.12 -56.12 12.13
CA ALA A 467 31.19 -57.21 12.39
C ALA A 467 30.29 -56.94 13.61
N SER A 468 30.90 -56.52 14.73
CA SER A 468 30.18 -56.19 15.96
C SER A 468 29.22 -55.03 15.75
N LEU A 469 29.66 -53.94 15.11
CA LEU A 469 28.83 -52.79 14.81
C LEU A 469 27.65 -53.17 13.92
N TYR A 470 27.90 -53.90 12.82
CA TYR A 470 26.85 -54.31 11.88
C TYR A 470 25.78 -55.16 12.56
N SER A 471 26.15 -56.02 13.51
CA SER A 471 25.19 -56.86 14.25
C SER A 471 24.27 -56.06 15.19
N GLN A 472 24.68 -54.85 15.58
CA GLN A 472 23.97 -54.02 16.55
C GLN A 472 23.27 -52.80 15.93
N LEU A 473 23.67 -52.39 14.73
CA LEU A 473 23.07 -51.28 14.00
C LEU A 473 21.79 -51.69 13.26
N SER A 474 20.95 -50.69 13.03
CA SER A 474 19.81 -50.76 12.11
C SER A 474 19.83 -49.54 11.19
N VAL A 475 19.07 -49.62 10.10
CA VAL A 475 18.75 -48.42 9.31
C VAL A 475 18.09 -47.35 10.20
N ASN A 476 18.23 -46.09 9.82
CA ASN A 476 17.79 -44.87 10.50
C ASN A 476 18.55 -44.48 11.77
N ILE A 477 19.55 -45.25 12.22
CA ILE A 477 20.42 -44.84 13.32
C ILE A 477 21.25 -43.62 12.89
N PRO A 478 21.27 -42.52 13.65
CA PRO A 478 22.08 -41.34 13.33
C PRO A 478 23.58 -41.64 13.36
N VAL A 479 24.33 -40.98 12.47
CA VAL A 479 25.79 -41.00 12.42
C VAL A 479 26.26 -39.55 12.45
N VAL A 480 27.08 -39.17 13.41
CA VAL A 480 27.58 -37.80 13.55
C VAL A 480 29.08 -37.78 13.33
N CYS A 481 29.53 -37.01 12.35
CA CYS A 481 30.94 -36.87 12.00
C CYS A 481 31.40 -35.43 12.24
N TYR A 482 32.50 -35.23 12.96
CA TYR A 482 33.06 -33.90 13.21
C TYR A 482 34.58 -33.89 13.20
N TYR A 483 35.17 -32.72 13.01
CA TYR A 483 36.60 -32.44 13.13
C TYR A 483 36.87 -31.64 14.40
#